data_AF-A0A0C3PHC4-F1
#
_entry.id   AF-A0A0C3PHC4-F1
#
_cell.length_a   1.000
_cell.length_b   1.000
_cell.length_c   1.000
_cell.angle_alpha   90.00
_cell.angle_beta   90.00
_cell.angle_gamma   90.00
#
_symmetry.space_group_name_H-M   'P 1'
#
loop_
_entity.id
_entity.type
_entity.pdbx_description
1 polymer ?
#
loop_
_entity_poly.entity_id
_entity_poly.type
_entity_poly.pdbx_seq_one_letter_code
_entity_poly.pdbx_strand_id
1 'polypeptide(L)'
;MLKTAASRYFRPNKPCLRALHTRHAIHQVRTDWARSAVFASATASATAILVWCVSNNVIHNDVVAIPSSSPQLGPGETEVLDSNINSTGVDENGSLQGVAWGSNKSHIINPTEPKVDVVQYPTNVNWLENVALRDLALHERHAACVDARGDVYQWGDGFFPSVSTSKLEARRPKPTLLGKDIVKIQVTESRVYALSASGKIYVLAANEEQQKLKVSSQHPGPLWWGFDWLWRGRPNIDSVELFPREKLGWREHFTNITAGRDHVLALTSVGRVFSHPVNKNANSHGQLGLRNVDLPVASSSPGDASSGRVAVELNPVAVTDPYAKASRYSRARVYNGPAENLDTIDDKTIRFCDSLFEIPALKGIKVSQIAAGSRSSYVNTDAGRVLGWGANEFGQLGLGNGITLDAVTIPTEVILTRNLALDVKSKCLGISAGGDLTFFVAERTGSDPSYYIDVLSCGNGQWGGLGANLYTTSQANPVRVKNVSGLLEYDEKTQGLAPIVPEAISVSPTGHALLTLDTLSRAGPGFTGRDLLVWGLNYDFQLGTGKRKSLPAPAVLNRPEGGRFLLARKTTAVKDMAGNVWRKKVGVEQCAIAGYGNSFVYWRIIRS
;
A
#
# COMPACT_ATOMS: atom_id res chain seq x y z
N MET A 1 -12.16 -64.17 42.95
CA MET A 1 -10.79 -64.69 42.73
C MET A 1 -10.23 -64.06 41.45
N LEU A 2 -9.12 -63.29 41.59
CA LEU A 2 -7.99 -63.00 40.66
C LEU A 2 -8.29 -62.79 39.14
N LYS A 3 -7.73 -61.83 38.37
CA LYS A 3 -6.64 -60.85 38.50
C LYS A 3 -6.70 -59.84 37.31
N THR A 4 -6.51 -58.57 37.64
CA THR A 4 -5.80 -57.43 36.99
C THR A 4 -5.21 -57.45 35.56
N ALA A 5 -5.22 -56.21 35.00
CA ALA A 5 -4.21 -55.48 34.16
C ALA A 5 -4.44 -55.41 32.63
N ALA A 6 -4.13 -54.33 31.89
CA ALA A 6 -3.92 -52.90 32.14
C ALA A 6 -3.78 -52.17 30.77
N SER A 7 -4.26 -50.92 30.74
CA SER A 7 -3.97 -49.77 29.87
C SER A 7 -2.81 -49.83 28.85
N ARG A 8 -3.05 -49.35 27.61
CA ARG A 8 -2.08 -48.53 26.87
C ARG A 8 -2.74 -47.31 26.20
N TYR A 9 -2.14 -46.17 26.53
CA TYR A 9 -2.43 -44.80 26.13
C TYR A 9 -2.38 -44.54 24.61
N PHE A 10 -3.37 -43.78 24.13
CA PHE A 10 -3.32 -43.03 22.88
C PHE A 10 -2.32 -41.87 22.99
N ARG A 11 -1.37 -41.79 22.05
CA ARG A 11 -0.55 -40.58 21.82
C ARG A 11 -1.17 -39.77 20.68
N PRO A 12 -1.35 -38.44 20.81
CA PRO A 12 -1.68 -37.58 19.69
C PRO A 12 -0.43 -37.33 18.82
N ASN A 13 -0.61 -37.44 17.50
CA ASN A 13 0.43 -37.21 16.51
C ASN A 13 0.94 -35.76 16.56
N LYS A 14 2.26 -35.59 16.66
CA LYS A 14 2.96 -34.33 16.48
C LYS A 14 2.88 -33.91 14.99
N PRO A 15 2.67 -32.62 14.66
CA PRO A 15 2.78 -32.16 13.28
C PRO A 15 4.24 -32.24 12.80
N CYS A 16 4.43 -32.87 11.64
CA CYS A 16 5.73 -33.03 11.00
C CYS A 16 6.19 -31.68 10.43
N LEU A 17 7.39 -31.23 10.81
CA LEU A 17 8.06 -30.07 10.23
C LEU A 17 8.36 -30.35 8.75
N ARG A 18 7.79 -29.56 7.82
CA ARG A 18 8.21 -29.57 6.41
C ARG A 18 9.38 -28.61 6.22
N ALA A 19 10.51 -29.14 5.77
CA ALA A 19 11.66 -28.36 5.35
C ALA A 19 11.36 -27.71 3.99
N LEU A 20 11.46 -26.38 3.93
CA LEU A 20 11.55 -25.64 2.67
C LEU A 20 12.90 -25.99 2.03
N HIS A 21 12.87 -26.49 0.79
CA HIS A 21 14.11 -26.79 0.07
C HIS A 21 14.66 -25.52 -0.60
N THR A 22 15.75 -24.99 -0.04
CA THR A 22 16.66 -24.09 -0.74
C THR A 22 17.85 -24.92 -1.25
N ARG A 23 18.04 -24.99 -2.57
CA ARG A 23 19.30 -25.52 -3.13
C ARG A 23 20.25 -24.35 -3.39
N HIS A 24 21.36 -24.31 -2.66
CA HIS A 24 22.54 -23.53 -3.02
C HIS A 24 23.52 -24.44 -3.76
N ALA A 25 23.80 -24.15 -5.03
CA ALA A 25 24.94 -24.71 -5.73
C ALA A 25 26.16 -23.82 -5.43
N ILE A 26 27.11 -24.35 -4.66
CA ILE A 26 28.42 -23.75 -4.43
C ILE A 26 29.37 -24.37 -5.46
N HIS A 27 29.83 -23.58 -6.43
CA HIS A 27 31.00 -23.93 -7.23
C HIS A 27 32.23 -23.29 -6.58
N GLN A 28 33.06 -24.11 -5.93
CA GLN A 28 34.40 -23.75 -5.49
C GLN A 28 35.31 -23.72 -6.72
N VAL A 29 35.92 -22.57 -7.00
CA VAL A 29 37.14 -22.48 -7.82
C VAL A 29 38.28 -22.20 -6.87
N ARG A 30 39.28 -23.09 -6.92
CA ARG A 30 40.47 -23.13 -6.09
C ARG A 30 41.60 -22.45 -6.85
N THR A 31 42.25 -21.45 -6.27
CA THR A 31 43.58 -20.99 -6.68
C THR A 31 44.39 -20.62 -5.44
N ASP A 32 45.46 -21.37 -5.23
CA ASP A 32 46.51 -21.13 -4.25
C ASP A 32 47.42 -20.00 -4.74
N TRP A 33 47.86 -19.10 -3.86
CA TRP A 33 49.23 -18.55 -3.90
C TRP A 33 49.71 -18.08 -2.53
N ALA A 34 51.02 -18.23 -2.36
CA ALA A 34 51.76 -18.28 -1.12
C ALA A 34 52.19 -16.91 -0.57
N ARG A 35 52.63 -17.00 0.70
CA ARG A 35 53.15 -15.99 1.62
C ARG A 35 54.25 -15.08 1.04
N SER A 36 54.30 -13.83 1.53
CA SER A 36 55.48 -13.27 2.23
C SER A 36 55.13 -11.95 2.92
N ALA A 37 55.67 -11.78 4.13
CA ALA A 37 55.57 -10.59 4.97
C ALA A 37 56.97 -9.99 5.14
N VAL A 38 57.11 -8.66 5.11
CA VAL A 38 58.23 -7.91 5.72
C VAL A 38 57.73 -6.55 6.23
N PHE A 39 58.17 -6.21 7.44
CA PHE A 39 57.92 -4.99 8.24
C PHE A 39 58.81 -3.80 7.85
N ALA A 40 58.35 -2.57 8.16
CA ALA A 40 59.06 -1.40 8.73
C ALA A 40 58.39 -0.10 8.22
N SER A 41 57.69 0.75 8.97
CA SER A 41 57.94 1.52 10.21
C SER A 41 57.98 3.04 9.92
N ALA A 42 57.08 3.76 10.61
CA ALA A 42 57.16 5.14 11.09
C ALA A 42 57.09 6.34 10.12
N THR A 43 55.97 7.06 10.18
CA THR A 43 55.98 8.49 10.54
C THR A 43 54.66 8.85 11.23
N ALA A 44 54.79 9.25 12.50
CA ALA A 44 53.78 9.87 13.36
C ALA A 44 53.56 11.34 12.91
N SER A 45 52.56 12.15 13.27
CA SER A 45 51.71 12.26 14.46
C SER A 45 50.60 13.27 14.09
N ALA A 46 49.30 12.95 14.15
CA ALA A 46 48.25 13.98 14.07
C ALA A 46 46.84 13.57 14.54
N THR A 47 46.57 12.29 14.82
CA THR A 47 45.19 11.80 15.02
C THR A 47 44.88 11.24 16.40
N ALA A 48 45.71 11.54 17.42
CA ALA A 48 45.52 11.02 18.77
C ALA A 48 44.77 11.95 19.75
N ILE A 49 44.45 13.19 19.37
CA ILE A 49 43.84 14.16 20.30
C ILE A 49 42.30 14.27 20.14
N LEU A 50 41.71 13.79 19.03
CA LEU A 50 40.24 13.85 18.84
C LEU A 50 39.47 12.62 19.35
N VAL A 51 40.14 11.52 19.72
CA VAL A 51 39.50 10.30 20.25
C VAL A 51 39.39 10.33 21.79
N TRP A 52 40.07 11.25 22.47
CA TRP A 52 40.09 11.30 23.94
C TRP A 52 38.92 12.10 24.57
N CYS A 53 38.14 12.86 23.78
CA CYS A 53 36.96 13.57 24.28
C CYS A 53 35.63 12.81 24.11
N VAL A 54 35.64 11.57 23.65
CA VAL A 54 34.42 10.73 23.56
C VAL A 54 34.68 9.34 24.12
N SER A 55 34.81 9.24 25.43
CA SER A 55 34.26 8.11 26.21
C SER A 55 34.60 8.28 27.69
N ASN A 56 33.60 8.57 28.52
CA ASN A 56 33.48 7.97 29.84
C ASN A 56 32.05 8.17 30.33
N ASN A 57 31.15 7.31 29.87
CA ASN A 57 30.04 6.87 30.68
C ASN A 57 29.91 5.36 30.48
N VAL A 58 30.38 4.64 31.49
CA VAL A 58 30.15 3.21 31.65
C VAL A 58 28.66 3.03 31.93
N ILE A 59 27.92 2.41 31.01
CA ILE A 59 26.53 2.01 31.27
C ILE A 59 26.59 0.68 32.02
N HIS A 60 26.30 0.73 33.32
CA HIS A 60 26.11 -0.46 34.14
C HIS A 60 24.83 -1.18 33.72
N ASN A 61 24.94 -2.48 33.44
CA ASN A 61 23.82 -3.36 33.13
C ASN A 61 23.48 -4.13 34.41
N ASP A 62 22.74 -3.49 35.32
CA ASP A 62 22.39 -4.12 36.59
C ASP A 62 21.10 -4.94 36.44
N VAL A 63 21.27 -6.25 36.46
CA VAL A 63 20.22 -7.22 36.72
C VAL A 63 19.76 -7.01 38.16
N VAL A 64 18.58 -6.42 38.34
CA VAL A 64 17.93 -6.38 39.65
C VAL A 64 17.25 -7.73 39.89
N ALA A 65 17.78 -8.48 40.84
CA ALA A 65 17.14 -9.68 41.37
C ALA A 65 15.77 -9.34 41.98
N ILE A 66 14.79 -10.21 41.74
CA ILE A 66 13.40 -10.11 42.22
C ILE A 66 13.35 -10.14 43.74
N PRO A 67 12.75 -9.13 44.41
CA PRO A 67 12.15 -9.30 45.72
C PRO A 67 10.63 -9.33 45.57
N SER A 68 10.03 -10.41 46.05
CA SER A 68 8.59 -10.56 46.23
C SER A 68 8.06 -9.52 47.22
N SER A 69 7.40 -8.46 46.73
CA SER A 69 6.36 -7.73 47.46
C SER A 69 5.63 -6.78 46.51
N SER A 70 4.30 -6.83 46.53
CA SER A 70 3.40 -6.01 45.72
C SER A 70 3.47 -4.53 46.14
N PRO A 71 3.55 -3.56 45.22
CA PRO A 71 3.22 -2.17 45.52
C PRO A 71 2.04 -1.62 44.71
N GLN A 72 1.35 -0.68 45.34
CA GLN A 72 0.11 -0.02 44.93
C GLN A 72 0.28 0.90 43.71
N LEU A 73 -0.77 0.97 42.87
CA LEU A 73 -0.88 1.80 41.66
C LEU A 73 -0.76 3.32 41.93
N GLY A 74 -0.03 4.02 41.05
CA GLY A 74 -0.12 5.46 40.84
C GLY A 74 -0.85 5.82 39.53
N PRO A 75 -1.39 7.04 39.35
CA PRO A 75 -2.19 7.39 38.19
C PRO A 75 -1.29 7.82 37.01
N GLY A 76 -1.16 6.95 36.01
CA GLY A 76 -0.43 7.28 34.78
C GLY A 76 0.11 6.10 33.95
N GLU A 77 -0.41 4.88 34.14
CA GLU A 77 0.03 3.72 33.36
C GLU A 77 -0.77 3.59 32.06
N THR A 78 -0.04 3.42 30.96
CA THR A 78 -0.59 3.03 29.65
C THR A 78 -1.08 1.58 29.79
N GLU A 79 -2.37 1.34 29.56
CA GLU A 79 -2.95 -0.01 29.59
C GLU A 79 -2.24 -0.88 28.53
N VAL A 80 -1.44 -1.84 29.00
CA VAL A 80 -0.93 -2.93 28.17
C VAL A 80 -2.04 -3.97 28.10
N LEU A 81 -2.62 -4.14 26.90
CA LEU A 81 -3.73 -5.06 26.65
C LEU A 81 -3.36 -6.50 27.07
N ASP A 82 -4.26 -7.12 27.84
CA ASP A 82 -4.09 -8.38 28.55
C ASP A 82 -4.20 -9.64 27.64
N SER A 83 -3.76 -10.76 28.21
CA SER A 83 -3.50 -12.12 27.67
C SER A 83 -4.60 -12.88 26.85
N ASN A 84 -5.66 -12.23 26.38
CA ASN A 84 -6.72 -12.82 25.52
C ASN A 84 -6.77 -12.20 24.11
N ILE A 85 -5.60 -11.95 23.51
CA ILE A 85 -5.51 -11.35 22.17
C ILE A 85 -5.76 -12.44 21.11
N ASN A 86 -7.00 -12.52 20.62
CA ASN A 86 -7.32 -13.27 19.42
C ASN A 86 -6.95 -12.44 18.18
N SER A 87 -6.21 -13.04 17.24
CA SER A 87 -5.70 -12.38 16.04
C SER A 87 -6.20 -13.03 14.75
N THR A 88 -7.16 -13.96 14.84
CA THR A 88 -7.66 -14.72 13.68
C THR A 88 -8.58 -13.92 12.76
N GLY A 89 -9.03 -12.73 13.16
CA GLY A 89 -10.08 -11.97 12.47
C GLY A 89 -11.46 -12.63 12.57
N VAL A 90 -11.64 -13.53 13.53
CA VAL A 90 -12.91 -14.17 13.87
C VAL A 90 -13.01 -14.21 15.40
N ASP A 91 -14.16 -13.86 15.97
CA ASP A 91 -14.37 -13.98 17.42
C ASP A 91 -14.78 -15.41 17.84
N GLU A 92 -14.97 -15.64 19.14
CA GLU A 92 -15.38 -16.94 19.70
C GLU A 92 -16.74 -17.43 19.16
N ASN A 93 -17.61 -16.50 18.76
CA ASN A 93 -18.93 -16.80 18.19
C ASN A 93 -18.87 -17.06 16.68
N GLY A 94 -17.70 -16.96 16.06
CA GLY A 94 -17.52 -17.13 14.63
C GLY A 94 -17.85 -15.88 13.79
N SER A 95 -18.08 -14.73 14.43
CA SER A 95 -18.33 -13.44 13.76
C SER A 95 -17.06 -12.92 13.12
N LEU A 96 -17.22 -12.26 11.96
CA LEU A 96 -16.08 -11.63 11.29
C LEU A 96 -15.59 -10.43 12.09
N GLN A 97 -14.27 -10.26 12.20
CA GLN A 97 -13.60 -9.10 12.78
C GLN A 97 -12.48 -8.63 11.83
N GLY A 98 -12.08 -7.36 11.94
CA GLY A 98 -10.81 -6.90 11.37
C GLY A 98 -9.64 -7.32 12.26
N VAL A 99 -8.41 -7.29 11.75
CA VAL A 99 -7.19 -7.43 12.56
C VAL A 99 -6.28 -6.27 12.25
N ALA A 100 -5.75 -5.60 13.28
CA ALA A 100 -4.91 -4.42 13.07
C ALA A 100 -3.69 -4.41 13.98
N TRP A 101 -2.64 -3.73 13.52
CA TRP A 101 -1.45 -3.45 14.30
C TRP A 101 -0.72 -2.21 13.75
N GLY A 102 0.16 -1.65 14.56
CA GLY A 102 0.96 -0.46 14.27
C GLY A 102 0.43 0.81 14.94
N SER A 103 0.73 1.96 14.33
CA SER A 103 0.29 3.28 14.80
C SER A 103 -1.22 3.48 14.67
N ASN A 104 -1.85 3.93 15.75
CA ASN A 104 -3.22 4.42 15.80
C ASN A 104 -3.30 5.89 16.24
N LYS A 105 -2.19 6.65 16.17
CA LYS A 105 -2.11 8.08 16.54
C LYS A 105 -3.12 8.99 15.82
N SER A 106 -3.65 8.55 14.68
CA SER A 106 -4.70 9.27 13.92
C SER A 106 -6.05 8.56 13.94
N HIS A 107 -6.24 7.61 14.86
CA HIS A 107 -7.48 6.87 15.11
C HIS A 107 -8.01 6.12 13.88
N ILE A 108 -7.10 5.58 13.06
CA ILE A 108 -7.43 4.91 11.79
C ILE A 108 -7.72 3.43 11.99
N ILE A 109 -6.89 2.73 12.77
CA ILE A 109 -6.98 1.26 12.87
C ILE A 109 -7.93 0.81 13.99
N ASN A 110 -8.09 1.63 15.03
CA ASN A 110 -9.05 1.41 16.10
C ASN A 110 -9.82 2.71 16.42
N PRO A 111 -10.76 3.13 15.54
CA PRO A 111 -11.55 4.36 15.71
C PRO A 111 -12.50 4.34 16.91
N THR A 112 -12.79 3.16 17.46
CA THR A 112 -13.70 2.97 18.60
C THR A 112 -13.03 3.11 19.95
N GLU A 113 -11.71 2.94 20.03
CA GLU A 113 -10.93 3.03 21.26
C GLU A 113 -9.80 4.05 21.08
N PRO A 114 -10.12 5.35 21.08
CA PRO A 114 -9.16 6.38 20.70
C PRO A 114 -8.02 6.58 21.71
N LYS A 115 -8.07 5.94 22.88
CA LYS A 115 -6.98 5.97 23.86
C LYS A 115 -5.79 5.07 23.49
N VAL A 116 -5.99 4.14 22.55
CA VAL A 116 -4.95 3.22 22.12
C VAL A 116 -4.14 3.90 21.01
N ASP A 117 -2.94 4.39 21.32
CA ASP A 117 -2.09 5.06 20.33
C ASP A 117 -1.33 4.10 19.41
N VAL A 118 -1.06 2.89 19.88
CA VAL A 118 -0.23 1.89 19.20
C VAL A 118 -0.71 0.49 19.54
N VAL A 119 -0.73 -0.39 18.54
CA VAL A 119 -1.07 -1.81 18.68
C VAL A 119 0.15 -2.64 18.28
N GLN A 120 0.78 -3.33 19.23
CA GLN A 120 2.12 -3.93 19.02
C GLN A 120 2.12 -5.26 18.26
N TYR A 121 1.01 -5.98 18.34
CA TYR A 121 0.81 -7.28 17.73
C TYR A 121 -0.52 -7.29 16.97
N PRO A 122 -0.73 -8.19 16.00
CA PRO A 122 -2.02 -8.33 15.34
C PRO A 122 -3.12 -8.58 16.36
N THR A 123 -4.12 -7.69 16.41
CA THR A 123 -5.22 -7.74 17.37
C THR A 123 -6.56 -7.58 16.64
N ASN A 124 -7.55 -8.39 16.99
CA ASN A 124 -8.91 -8.22 16.46
C ASN A 124 -9.49 -6.84 16.81
N VAL A 125 -10.12 -6.17 15.84
CA VAL A 125 -10.84 -4.92 16.03
C VAL A 125 -12.33 -5.10 15.76
N ASN A 126 -13.16 -4.63 16.69
CA ASN A 126 -14.60 -4.94 16.75
C ASN A 126 -15.49 -4.00 15.90
N TRP A 127 -14.95 -2.91 15.37
CA TRP A 127 -15.73 -1.93 14.61
C TRP A 127 -16.15 -2.42 13.22
N LEU A 128 -15.66 -3.59 12.78
CA LEU A 128 -16.04 -4.30 11.56
C LEU A 128 -16.80 -5.61 11.84
N GLU A 129 -17.46 -5.73 12.99
CA GLU A 129 -18.16 -6.96 13.36
C GLU A 129 -19.16 -7.42 12.30
N ASN A 130 -18.95 -8.63 11.74
CA ASN A 130 -19.77 -9.23 10.68
C ASN A 130 -19.85 -8.40 9.38
N VAL A 131 -18.95 -7.45 9.19
CA VAL A 131 -18.83 -6.64 7.96
C VAL A 131 -17.77 -7.24 7.06
N ALA A 132 -18.09 -7.32 5.76
CA ALA A 132 -17.11 -7.53 4.71
C ALA A 132 -17.17 -6.37 3.72
N LEU A 133 -16.00 -5.85 3.36
CA LEU A 133 -15.83 -4.66 2.54
C LEU A 133 -15.64 -5.05 1.08
N ARG A 134 -16.01 -4.16 0.16
CA ARG A 134 -15.58 -4.25 -1.24
C ARG A 134 -14.14 -3.77 -1.40
N ASP A 135 -13.77 -2.72 -0.66
CA ASP A 135 -12.43 -2.14 -0.68
C ASP A 135 -12.15 -1.31 0.59
N LEU A 136 -10.86 -1.13 0.92
CA LEU A 136 -10.37 -0.36 2.07
C LEU A 136 -9.10 0.38 1.66
N ALA A 137 -9.05 1.69 1.95
CA ALA A 137 -7.90 2.52 1.65
C ALA A 137 -7.50 3.37 2.87
N LEU A 138 -6.22 3.35 3.21
CA LEU A 138 -5.66 4.00 4.39
C LEU A 138 -4.71 5.13 3.97
N HIS A 139 -4.88 6.32 4.55
CA HIS A 139 -3.92 7.42 4.49
C HIS A 139 -3.28 7.65 5.86
N GLU A 140 -2.38 8.63 6.00
CA GLU A 140 -1.73 8.97 7.26
C GLU A 140 -2.71 9.44 8.34
N ARG A 141 -3.69 10.26 7.95
CA ARG A 141 -4.59 10.95 8.89
C ARG A 141 -6.05 10.57 8.74
N HIS A 142 -6.43 9.89 7.67
CA HIS A 142 -7.81 9.47 7.44
C HIS A 142 -7.83 8.15 6.69
N ALA A 143 -8.99 7.51 6.64
CA ALA A 143 -9.22 6.31 5.86
C ALA A 143 -10.62 6.32 5.28
N ALA A 144 -10.80 5.50 4.26
CA ALA A 144 -12.08 5.27 3.64
C ALA A 144 -12.30 3.78 3.36
N CYS A 145 -13.54 3.33 3.40
CA CYS A 145 -13.90 1.98 3.00
C CYS A 145 -15.19 1.97 2.18
N VAL A 146 -15.39 0.88 1.45
CA VAL A 146 -16.60 0.60 0.69
C VAL A 146 -17.26 -0.62 1.27
N ASP A 147 -18.51 -0.49 1.69
CA ASP A 147 -19.26 -1.60 2.28
C ASP A 147 -19.79 -2.58 1.21
N ALA A 148 -20.56 -3.58 1.65
CA ALA A 148 -21.16 -4.56 0.77
C ALA A 148 -22.15 -3.98 -0.27
N ARG A 149 -22.82 -2.87 0.05
CA ARG A 149 -23.78 -2.18 -0.82
C ARG A 149 -23.11 -1.26 -1.85
N GLY A 150 -21.83 -0.96 -1.66
CA GLY A 150 -21.12 0.01 -2.50
C GLY A 150 -21.25 1.44 -1.98
N ASP A 151 -21.54 1.59 -0.69
CA ASP A 151 -21.57 2.88 0.01
C ASP A 151 -20.21 3.16 0.65
N VAL A 152 -19.76 4.42 0.58
CA VAL A 152 -18.43 4.85 1.05
C VAL A 152 -18.52 5.47 2.44
N TYR A 153 -17.63 5.05 3.33
CA TYR A 153 -17.49 5.57 4.69
C TYR A 153 -16.09 6.16 4.90
N GLN A 154 -15.98 7.24 5.69
CA GLN A 154 -14.71 7.90 6.02
C GLN A 154 -14.55 8.11 7.53
N TRP A 155 -13.31 8.11 8.01
CA TRP A 155 -12.94 8.38 9.40
C TRP A 155 -11.49 8.81 9.57
N GLY A 156 -11.10 9.09 10.81
CA GLY A 156 -9.75 9.52 11.22
C GLY A 156 -9.64 11.03 11.39
N ASP A 157 -8.51 11.47 11.93
CA ASP A 157 -8.28 12.86 12.33
C ASP A 157 -8.17 13.88 11.19
N GLY A 158 -7.94 13.42 9.96
CA GLY A 158 -7.99 14.24 8.75
C GLY A 158 -9.41 14.41 8.21
N PHE A 159 -10.31 13.47 8.55
CA PHE A 159 -11.71 13.53 8.16
C PHE A 159 -12.52 14.37 9.14
N PHE A 160 -12.47 14.03 10.43
CA PHE A 160 -13.18 14.75 11.46
C PHE A 160 -12.55 16.11 11.73
N PRO A 161 -13.35 17.14 12.04
CA PRO A 161 -12.81 18.44 12.45
C PRO A 161 -11.94 18.29 13.70
N SER A 162 -10.96 19.18 13.84
CA SER A 162 -10.15 19.26 15.05
C SER A 162 -11.03 19.80 16.18
N VAL A 163 -11.30 18.98 17.21
CA VAL A 163 -12.14 19.40 18.34
C VAL A 163 -11.25 19.77 19.52
N SER A 164 -11.55 20.90 20.17
CA SER A 164 -10.83 21.46 21.33
C SER A 164 -11.19 20.80 22.68
N THR A 165 -12.04 19.76 22.71
CA THR A 165 -12.62 19.25 23.97
C THR A 165 -11.79 18.14 24.60
N SER A 166 -11.72 18.17 25.93
CA SER A 166 -11.00 17.24 26.81
C SER A 166 -11.57 15.81 26.87
N LYS A 167 -12.49 15.43 25.98
CA LYS A 167 -13.05 14.08 25.87
C LYS A 167 -12.80 13.55 24.46
N LEU A 168 -11.90 12.57 24.32
CA LEU A 168 -11.75 11.82 23.07
C LEU A 168 -13.04 11.01 22.83
N GLU A 169 -13.90 11.50 21.93
CA GLU A 169 -15.07 10.78 21.47
C GLU A 169 -14.69 9.73 20.41
N ALA A 170 -15.39 8.60 20.40
CA ALA A 170 -15.19 7.54 19.40
C ALA A 170 -15.51 8.06 17.99
N ARG A 171 -14.51 8.06 17.10
CA ARG A 171 -14.56 8.61 15.74
C ARG A 171 -14.92 7.52 14.73
N ARG A 172 -16.11 6.93 14.88
CA ARG A 172 -16.60 5.82 14.04
C ARG A 172 -16.74 6.22 12.56
N PRO A 173 -16.56 5.28 11.61
CA PRO A 173 -16.80 5.53 10.18
C PRO A 173 -18.15 6.17 9.89
N LYS A 174 -18.12 7.32 9.20
CA LYS A 174 -19.29 8.09 8.80
C LYS A 174 -19.63 7.85 7.32
N PRO A 175 -20.90 7.60 6.95
CA PRO A 175 -21.29 7.46 5.55
C PRO A 175 -21.08 8.77 4.79
N THR A 176 -20.44 8.71 3.61
CA THR A 176 -20.10 9.89 2.80
C THR A 176 -20.55 9.87 1.35
N LEU A 177 -20.56 8.71 0.68
CA LEU A 177 -21.07 8.61 -0.69
C LEU A 177 -21.99 7.38 -0.80
N LEU A 178 -23.28 7.62 -1.03
CA LEU A 178 -24.30 6.56 -1.00
C LEU A 178 -24.94 6.34 -2.38
N GLY A 179 -25.28 5.09 -2.69
CA GLY A 179 -26.06 4.73 -3.89
C GLY A 179 -25.33 4.93 -5.22
N LYS A 180 -24.00 4.99 -5.20
CA LYS A 180 -23.17 5.03 -6.42
C LYS A 180 -22.61 3.66 -6.81
N ASP A 181 -22.94 2.62 -6.04
CA ASP A 181 -22.47 1.24 -6.24
C ASP A 181 -20.95 1.18 -6.43
N ILE A 182 -20.23 1.78 -5.48
CA ILE A 182 -18.77 1.89 -5.53
C ILE A 182 -18.15 0.49 -5.40
N VAL A 183 -17.08 0.28 -6.16
CA VAL A 183 -16.36 -0.99 -6.25
C VAL A 183 -14.91 -0.89 -5.83
N LYS A 184 -14.31 0.30 -5.92
CA LYS A 184 -12.92 0.57 -5.59
C LYS A 184 -12.74 2.01 -5.17
N ILE A 185 -11.86 2.27 -4.21
CA ILE A 185 -11.52 3.62 -3.73
C ILE A 185 -10.01 3.82 -3.70
N GLN A 186 -9.59 5.09 -3.77
CA GLN A 186 -8.21 5.53 -3.53
C GLN A 186 -8.25 6.81 -2.70
N VAL A 187 -7.28 6.97 -1.80
CA VAL A 187 -7.20 8.12 -0.90
C VAL A 187 -5.90 8.87 -1.11
N THR A 188 -5.98 10.20 -1.18
CA THR A 188 -4.85 11.13 -1.16
C THR A 188 -4.95 12.01 0.07
N GLU A 189 -3.96 12.86 0.34
CA GLU A 189 -3.96 13.71 1.54
C GLU A 189 -5.26 14.50 1.77
N SER A 190 -5.88 14.98 0.69
CA SER A 190 -7.06 15.86 0.74
C SER A 190 -8.31 15.32 0.05
N ARG A 191 -8.25 14.17 -0.64
CA ARG A 191 -9.36 13.68 -1.47
C ARG A 191 -9.53 12.17 -1.41
N VAL A 192 -10.77 11.74 -1.63
CA VAL A 192 -11.13 10.34 -1.87
C VAL A 192 -11.65 10.23 -3.29
N TYR A 193 -11.14 9.25 -4.05
CA TYR A 193 -11.61 8.90 -5.38
C TYR A 193 -12.34 7.56 -5.31
N ALA A 194 -13.52 7.48 -5.92
CA ALA A 194 -14.40 6.32 -5.86
C ALA A 194 -14.84 5.89 -7.26
N LEU A 195 -14.49 4.67 -7.65
CA LEU A 195 -14.91 4.05 -8.91
C LEU A 195 -16.18 3.23 -8.70
N SER A 196 -17.23 3.49 -9.49
CA SER A 196 -18.47 2.70 -9.49
C SER A 196 -18.37 1.42 -10.33
N ALA A 197 -19.26 0.46 -10.09
CA ALA A 197 -19.39 -0.74 -10.92
C ALA A 197 -19.70 -0.43 -12.39
N SER A 198 -20.33 0.71 -12.66
CA SER A 198 -20.62 1.21 -14.01
C SER A 198 -19.44 1.93 -14.69
N GLY A 199 -18.30 2.06 -14.00
CA GLY A 199 -17.11 2.70 -14.54
C GLY A 199 -17.10 4.23 -14.47
N LYS A 200 -17.92 4.83 -13.60
CA LYS A 200 -17.86 6.27 -13.29
C LYS A 200 -16.91 6.51 -12.13
N ILE A 201 -16.18 7.62 -12.17
CA ILE A 201 -15.24 7.99 -11.10
C ILE A 201 -15.78 9.25 -10.42
N TYR A 202 -15.90 9.20 -9.10
CA TYR A 202 -16.31 10.32 -8.26
C TYR A 202 -15.16 10.78 -7.39
N VAL A 203 -15.09 12.07 -7.10
CA VAL A 203 -14.17 12.67 -6.13
C VAL A 203 -14.95 13.39 -5.04
N LEU A 204 -14.52 13.23 -3.80
CA LEU A 204 -15.02 13.93 -2.64
C LEU A 204 -13.86 14.36 -1.74
N ALA A 205 -14.07 15.40 -0.92
CA ALA A 205 -13.05 15.88 -0.02
C ALA A 205 -12.77 14.85 1.07
N ALA A 206 -11.52 14.71 1.49
CA ALA A 206 -11.16 13.85 2.63
C ALA A 206 -11.62 14.43 3.97
N ASN A 207 -11.90 15.73 4.03
CA ASN A 207 -12.31 16.44 5.23
C ASN A 207 -13.83 16.69 5.24
N GLU A 208 -14.48 16.46 6.38
CA GLU A 208 -15.94 16.59 6.54
C GLU A 208 -16.45 18.03 6.34
N GLU A 209 -15.72 19.05 6.78
CA GLU A 209 -16.17 20.44 6.66
C GLU A 209 -16.24 20.88 5.20
N GLN A 210 -15.31 20.38 4.37
CA GLN A 210 -15.27 20.62 2.93
C GLN A 210 -16.34 19.84 2.15
N GLN A 211 -16.98 18.84 2.77
CA GLN A 211 -18.08 18.08 2.18
C GLN A 211 -19.44 18.76 2.33
N LYS A 212 -19.57 19.73 3.24
CA LYS A 212 -20.83 20.46 3.44
C LYS A 212 -21.11 21.33 2.23
N LEU A 213 -22.25 21.10 1.58
CA LEU A 213 -22.68 21.94 0.46
C LEU A 213 -22.79 23.41 0.90
N LYS A 214 -22.16 24.31 0.14
CA LYS A 214 -22.39 25.75 0.30
C LYS A 214 -23.84 26.04 -0.10
N VAL A 215 -24.58 26.73 0.76
CA VAL A 215 -26.04 27.01 0.65
C VAL A 215 -26.45 27.68 -0.69
N SER A 216 -25.51 28.17 -1.50
CA SER A 216 -25.77 28.83 -2.79
C SER A 216 -25.93 27.90 -4.01
N SER A 217 -25.86 26.57 -3.88
CA SER A 217 -26.03 25.62 -5.00
C SER A 217 -27.36 24.85 -5.01
N GLN A 218 -28.41 25.38 -4.39
CA GLN A 218 -29.77 24.94 -4.68
C GLN A 218 -30.28 25.65 -5.94
N HIS A 219 -30.11 25.02 -7.11
CA HIS A 219 -30.95 25.31 -8.27
C HIS A 219 -31.95 24.16 -8.47
N PRO A 220 -33.20 24.46 -8.82
CA PRO A 220 -34.19 23.44 -9.15
C PRO A 220 -33.74 22.74 -10.43
N GLY A 221 -33.31 21.48 -10.30
CA GLY A 221 -33.04 20.62 -11.45
C GLY A 221 -34.30 20.39 -12.29
N PRO A 222 -34.16 20.00 -13.57
CA PRO A 222 -35.28 19.82 -14.49
C PRO A 222 -36.31 18.80 -13.96
N LEU A 223 -37.59 19.08 -14.25
CA LEU A 223 -38.84 18.50 -13.73
C LEU A 223 -39.02 16.97 -13.72
N TRP A 224 -38.01 16.17 -14.06
CA TRP A 224 -38.01 14.71 -13.92
C TRP A 224 -37.25 14.22 -12.66
N TRP A 225 -36.72 15.14 -11.85
CA TRP A 225 -36.23 14.91 -10.47
C TRP A 225 -37.35 14.71 -9.42
N GLY A 226 -38.59 14.49 -9.85
CA GLY A 226 -39.80 14.35 -9.01
C GLY A 226 -39.88 13.11 -8.09
N PHE A 227 -38.75 12.45 -7.79
CA PHE A 227 -38.65 11.34 -6.85
C PHE A 227 -37.69 11.62 -5.68
N ASP A 228 -37.22 12.85 -5.49
CA ASP A 228 -36.31 13.21 -4.39
C ASP A 228 -36.96 13.09 -2.99
N TRP A 229 -38.29 13.15 -2.92
CA TRP A 229 -39.06 12.88 -1.70
C TRP A 229 -39.00 11.41 -1.25
N LEU A 230 -38.65 10.47 -2.14
CA LEU A 230 -38.45 9.05 -1.82
C LEU A 230 -37.09 8.77 -1.14
N TRP A 231 -36.15 9.73 -1.19
CA TRP A 231 -34.76 9.60 -0.68
C TRP A 231 -34.48 10.46 0.56
N ARG A 232 -35.55 10.88 1.24
CA ARG A 232 -35.51 11.67 2.49
C ARG A 232 -34.70 10.91 3.55
N GLY A 233 -33.43 11.30 3.77
CA GLY A 233 -32.56 10.72 4.81
C GLY A 233 -31.11 10.44 4.42
N ARG A 234 -30.69 10.63 3.16
CA ARG A 234 -29.28 10.48 2.76
C ARG A 234 -28.47 11.78 3.03
N PRO A 235 -27.24 11.70 3.57
CA PRO A 235 -26.39 12.87 3.75
C PRO A 235 -26.09 13.52 2.40
N ASN A 236 -26.44 14.80 2.28
CA ASN A 236 -26.24 15.59 1.07
C ASN A 236 -24.78 16.09 1.03
N ILE A 237 -23.89 15.27 0.47
CA ILE A 237 -22.43 15.47 0.48
C ILE A 237 -21.93 15.94 -0.88
N ASP A 238 -21.08 16.98 -0.87
CA ASP A 238 -20.48 17.53 -2.06
C ASP A 238 -19.53 16.51 -2.71
N SER A 239 -19.80 16.16 -3.97
CA SER A 239 -18.99 15.25 -4.76
C SER A 239 -19.05 15.65 -6.23
N VAL A 240 -17.99 15.35 -6.98
CA VAL A 240 -17.84 15.67 -8.41
C VAL A 240 -17.60 14.38 -9.18
N GLU A 241 -18.29 14.19 -10.31
CA GLU A 241 -18.00 13.12 -11.27
C GLU A 241 -16.85 13.58 -12.18
N LEU A 242 -15.83 12.74 -12.38
CA LEU A 242 -14.73 13.00 -13.29
C LEU A 242 -15.07 12.47 -14.69
N PHE A 243 -14.76 13.27 -15.71
CA PHE A 243 -15.06 12.94 -17.10
C PHE A 243 -13.79 12.70 -17.91
N PRO A 244 -13.77 11.70 -18.81
CA PRO A 244 -12.66 11.50 -19.72
C PRO A 244 -12.61 12.64 -20.74
N ARG A 245 -11.46 13.30 -20.86
CA ARG A 245 -11.29 14.43 -21.77
C ARG A 245 -11.32 13.98 -23.22
N GLU A 246 -10.66 12.86 -23.50
CA GLU A 246 -10.78 12.11 -24.73
C GLU A 246 -11.96 11.15 -24.62
N LYS A 247 -12.87 11.19 -25.61
CA LYS A 247 -14.06 10.34 -25.62
C LYS A 247 -13.68 8.86 -25.50
N LEU A 248 -14.44 8.14 -24.67
CA LEU A 248 -14.35 6.69 -24.60
C LEU A 248 -15.00 6.08 -25.85
N GLY A 249 -14.45 4.95 -26.30
CA GLY A 249 -15.03 4.14 -27.36
C GLY A 249 -16.35 3.50 -26.96
N TRP A 250 -17.00 2.83 -27.91
CA TRP A 250 -18.25 2.11 -27.64
C TRP A 250 -18.04 1.02 -26.59
N ARG A 251 -18.86 1.06 -25.51
CA ARG A 251 -18.79 0.16 -24.33
C ARG A 251 -17.49 0.20 -23.53
N GLU A 252 -16.58 1.11 -23.86
CA GLU A 252 -15.40 1.39 -23.06
C GLU A 252 -15.83 2.07 -21.76
N HIS A 253 -15.29 1.61 -20.63
CA HIS A 253 -15.56 2.14 -19.30
C HIS A 253 -14.33 1.98 -18.42
N PHE A 254 -14.21 2.78 -17.35
CA PHE A 254 -13.12 2.63 -16.40
C PHE A 254 -13.28 1.37 -15.55
N THR A 255 -12.21 0.60 -15.41
CA THR A 255 -12.17 -0.67 -14.67
C THR A 255 -11.28 -0.59 -13.43
N ASN A 256 -10.35 0.35 -13.39
CA ASN A 256 -9.41 0.47 -12.28
C ASN A 256 -8.93 1.91 -12.06
N ILE A 257 -8.64 2.25 -10.81
CA ILE A 257 -7.99 3.50 -10.40
C ILE A 257 -6.87 3.20 -9.40
N THR A 258 -5.80 3.99 -9.43
CA THR A 258 -4.73 3.99 -8.43
C THR A 258 -4.27 5.41 -8.18
N ALA A 259 -3.97 5.77 -6.93
CA ALA A 259 -3.49 7.10 -6.58
C ALA A 259 -2.05 7.05 -6.05
N GLY A 260 -1.25 8.04 -6.44
CA GLY A 260 -0.09 8.45 -5.66
C GLY A 260 -0.44 9.59 -4.73
N ARG A 261 0.56 10.35 -4.28
CA ARG A 261 0.36 11.49 -3.37
C ARG A 261 -0.48 12.59 -4.00
N ASP A 262 -0.13 12.96 -5.23
CA ASP A 262 -0.67 14.15 -5.91
C ASP A 262 -1.27 13.84 -7.30
N HIS A 263 -1.39 12.57 -7.68
CA HIS A 263 -1.91 12.17 -8.99
C HIS A 263 -2.75 10.89 -8.88
N VAL A 264 -3.64 10.70 -9.84
CA VAL A 264 -4.43 9.48 -10.01
C VAL A 264 -4.23 8.94 -11.42
N LEU A 265 -4.12 7.63 -11.56
CA LEU A 265 -4.21 6.93 -12.84
C LEU A 265 -5.54 6.18 -12.91
N ALA A 266 -6.12 6.10 -14.10
CA ALA A 266 -7.30 5.31 -14.40
C ALA A 266 -7.08 4.42 -15.63
N LEU A 267 -7.56 3.18 -15.56
CA LEU A 267 -7.46 2.17 -16.62
C LEU A 267 -8.86 1.89 -17.17
N THR A 268 -8.98 1.78 -18.49
CA THR A 268 -10.24 1.42 -19.15
C THR A 268 -10.31 -0.07 -19.49
N SER A 269 -11.51 -0.55 -19.79
CA SER A 269 -11.79 -1.95 -20.18
C SER A 269 -11.09 -2.41 -21.46
N VAL A 270 -10.60 -1.47 -22.29
CA VAL A 270 -9.84 -1.76 -23.52
C VAL A 270 -8.34 -1.55 -23.36
N GLY A 271 -7.88 -1.14 -22.17
CA GLY A 271 -6.47 -0.98 -21.85
C GLY A 271 -5.91 0.42 -22.12
N ARG A 272 -6.74 1.46 -22.25
CA ARG A 272 -6.29 2.87 -22.29
C ARG A 272 -6.02 3.38 -20.89
N VAL A 273 -5.03 4.27 -20.75
CA VAL A 273 -4.61 4.82 -19.46
C VAL A 273 -4.78 6.33 -19.46
N PHE A 274 -5.44 6.81 -18.41
CA PHE A 274 -5.68 8.23 -18.16
C PHE A 274 -4.97 8.64 -16.87
N SER A 275 -4.60 9.91 -16.77
CA SER A 275 -4.08 10.54 -15.55
C SER A 275 -4.98 11.70 -15.13
N HIS A 276 -4.96 12.01 -13.84
CA HIS A 276 -5.71 13.11 -13.26
C HIS A 276 -4.86 13.85 -12.21
N PRO A 277 -4.73 15.18 -12.32
CA PRO A 277 -3.99 15.97 -11.37
C PRO A 277 -4.82 16.22 -10.10
N VAL A 278 -4.31 15.79 -8.95
CA VAL A 278 -4.98 16.03 -7.66
C VAL A 278 -4.81 17.50 -7.25
N ASN A 279 -3.65 18.09 -7.44
CA ASN A 279 -3.34 19.46 -7.05
C ASN A 279 -2.23 20.04 -7.93
N LYS A 280 -1.71 21.23 -7.62
CA LYS A 280 -0.64 21.86 -8.41
C LYS A 280 0.68 21.06 -8.42
N ASN A 281 0.92 20.20 -7.43
CA ASN A 281 2.11 19.36 -7.35
C ASN A 281 2.01 18.05 -8.15
N ALA A 282 0.87 17.81 -8.81
CA ALA A 282 0.54 16.58 -9.50
C ALA A 282 1.55 16.14 -10.54
N ASN A 283 2.31 17.06 -11.12
CA ASN A 283 3.33 16.77 -12.12
C ASN A 283 4.75 17.18 -11.72
N SER A 284 5.00 17.43 -10.44
CA SER A 284 6.31 17.88 -9.94
C SER A 284 7.50 17.02 -10.38
N HIS A 285 7.28 15.73 -10.64
CA HIS A 285 8.29 14.76 -11.10
C HIS A 285 7.91 14.16 -12.48
N GLY A 286 6.93 14.73 -13.17
CA GLY A 286 6.44 14.20 -14.45
C GLY A 286 5.52 13.00 -14.33
N GLN A 287 5.00 12.70 -13.13
CA GLN A 287 4.21 11.52 -12.85
C GLN A 287 2.84 11.47 -13.53
N LEU A 288 2.37 12.56 -14.16
CA LEU A 288 1.18 12.50 -15.02
C LEU A 288 1.45 11.85 -16.39
N GLY A 289 2.70 11.80 -16.85
CA GLY A 289 3.05 11.34 -18.20
C GLY A 289 2.60 12.29 -19.32
N LEU A 290 2.15 13.49 -18.95
CA LEU A 290 1.77 14.61 -19.82
C LEU A 290 2.05 15.92 -19.10
N ARG A 291 2.07 17.04 -19.84
CA ARG A 291 2.35 18.39 -19.28
C ARG A 291 1.14 19.32 -19.32
N ASN A 292 0.37 19.25 -20.40
CA ASN A 292 -0.73 20.16 -20.65
C ASN A 292 -2.04 19.56 -20.15
N VAL A 293 -2.74 20.29 -19.28
CA VAL A 293 -4.07 19.96 -18.79
C VAL A 293 -4.97 21.18 -18.97
N ASP A 294 -6.28 20.97 -19.19
CA ASP A 294 -7.25 22.06 -19.17
C ASP A 294 -8.05 22.04 -17.87
N LEU A 295 -8.01 23.15 -17.14
CA LEU A 295 -8.68 23.30 -15.85
C LEU A 295 -9.92 24.19 -15.97
N PRO A 296 -11.00 23.92 -15.20
CA PRO A 296 -12.16 24.80 -15.15
C PRO A 296 -11.79 26.16 -14.54
N VAL A 297 -12.22 27.25 -15.16
CA VAL A 297 -12.08 28.61 -14.60
C VAL A 297 -13.14 28.83 -13.53
N ALA A 298 -12.71 29.38 -12.41
CA ALA A 298 -13.60 29.82 -11.34
C ALA A 298 -14.29 31.14 -11.71
N SER A 299 -15.14 31.18 -12.74
CA SER A 299 -15.92 32.37 -13.08
C SER A 299 -17.42 32.08 -13.19
N SER A 300 -18.13 32.65 -12.20
CA SER A 300 -19.57 32.95 -12.08
C SER A 300 -20.61 31.81 -12.12
N SER A 301 -21.30 31.67 -10.99
CA SER A 301 -22.60 31.02 -10.76
C SER A 301 -22.73 29.53 -11.08
N PRO A 302 -23.27 28.71 -10.14
CA PRO A 302 -23.57 27.32 -10.41
C PRO A 302 -24.74 27.25 -11.41
N GLY A 303 -24.43 27.03 -12.70
CA GLY A 303 -25.42 26.95 -13.76
C GLY A 303 -24.94 27.33 -15.16
N ASP A 304 -23.76 27.96 -15.29
CA ASP A 304 -23.25 28.36 -16.60
C ASP A 304 -22.47 27.22 -17.26
N ALA A 305 -23.10 26.53 -18.22
CA ALA A 305 -22.52 25.39 -18.94
C ALA A 305 -21.38 25.79 -19.91
N SER A 306 -21.02 27.08 -19.96
CA SER A 306 -19.85 27.62 -20.65
C SER A 306 -18.81 28.19 -19.68
N SER A 307 -18.54 27.52 -18.55
CA SER A 307 -17.37 27.84 -17.74
C SER A 307 -16.12 27.73 -18.60
N GLY A 308 -15.45 28.85 -18.88
CA GLY A 308 -14.21 28.87 -19.65
C GLY A 308 -13.21 27.86 -19.05
N ARG A 309 -12.45 27.18 -19.89
CA ARG A 309 -11.33 26.34 -19.46
C ARG A 309 -10.03 27.05 -19.75
N VAL A 310 -9.10 26.98 -18.81
CA VAL A 310 -7.75 27.51 -18.99
C VAL A 310 -6.81 26.34 -19.22
N ALA A 311 -6.09 26.38 -20.34
CA ALA A 311 -4.97 25.48 -20.57
C ALA A 311 -3.84 25.84 -19.62
N VAL A 312 -3.39 24.86 -18.85
CA VAL A 312 -2.32 24.97 -17.88
C VAL A 312 -1.23 23.99 -18.24
N GLU A 313 0.01 24.46 -18.23
CA GLU A 313 1.18 23.60 -18.33
C GLU A 313 1.73 23.31 -16.92
N LEU A 314 1.63 22.05 -16.50
CA LEU A 314 2.21 21.56 -15.26
C LEU A 314 3.63 21.07 -15.55
N ASN A 315 4.61 21.96 -15.50
CA ASN A 315 6.00 21.64 -15.81
C ASN A 315 6.69 20.88 -14.65
N PRO A 316 7.29 19.70 -14.91
CA PRO A 316 8.05 18.98 -13.90
C PRO A 316 9.27 19.76 -13.43
N VAL A 317 9.56 19.69 -12.13
CA VAL A 317 10.68 20.40 -11.50
C VAL A 317 12.01 19.98 -12.12
N ALA A 318 12.18 18.69 -12.44
CA ALA A 318 13.39 18.19 -13.07
C ALA A 318 13.61 18.76 -14.50
N VAL A 319 12.55 19.25 -15.16
CA VAL A 319 12.64 19.90 -16.47
C VAL A 319 12.92 21.40 -16.31
N THR A 320 12.34 22.05 -15.30
CA THR A 320 12.51 23.49 -15.07
C THR A 320 13.86 23.83 -14.45
N ASP A 321 14.36 23.00 -13.53
CA ASP A 321 15.70 23.14 -12.95
C ASP A 321 16.39 21.78 -12.81
N PRO A 322 17.03 21.27 -13.90
CA PRO A 322 17.72 19.99 -13.89
C PRO A 322 18.95 19.94 -12.96
N TYR A 323 19.37 21.08 -12.40
CA TYR A 323 20.47 21.18 -11.46
C TYR A 323 20.04 21.67 -10.07
N ALA A 324 18.74 21.62 -9.74
CA ALA A 324 18.21 22.10 -8.46
C ALA A 324 18.93 21.48 -7.23
N LYS A 325 19.54 20.30 -7.39
CA LYS A 325 20.31 19.58 -6.35
C LYS A 325 21.83 19.65 -6.51
N ALA A 326 22.37 20.38 -7.49
CA ALA A 326 23.81 20.60 -7.62
C ALA A 326 24.35 21.45 -6.45
N SER A 327 25.63 21.29 -6.09
CA SER A 327 26.23 22.00 -4.94
C SER A 327 26.14 23.52 -5.11
N ARG A 328 25.80 24.21 -4.01
CA ARG A 328 25.62 25.67 -3.96
C ARG A 328 26.98 26.39 -3.95
N TYR A 329 27.64 26.50 -5.10
CA TYR A 329 28.80 27.42 -5.21
C TYR A 329 28.50 28.69 -6.02
N SER A 330 27.47 28.73 -6.86
CA SER A 330 26.74 29.94 -7.24
C SER A 330 25.74 29.59 -8.34
N ARG A 331 24.45 29.61 -8.03
CA ARG A 331 23.42 29.73 -9.06
C ARG A 331 22.39 30.74 -8.61
N ALA A 332 22.22 31.79 -9.40
CA ALA A 332 20.99 32.55 -9.39
C ALA A 332 19.88 31.59 -9.82
N ARG A 333 18.88 31.42 -8.96
CA ARG A 333 17.72 30.57 -9.24
C ARG A 333 16.95 31.24 -10.38
N VAL A 334 17.04 30.69 -11.60
CA VAL A 334 16.16 31.11 -12.70
C VAL A 334 14.80 30.48 -12.44
N TYR A 335 14.01 31.13 -11.59
CA TYR A 335 12.64 30.73 -11.35
C TYR A 335 11.80 31.23 -12.52
N ASN A 336 11.69 30.43 -13.57
CA ASN A 336 10.52 30.54 -14.44
C ASN A 336 9.37 30.03 -13.59
N GLY A 337 8.52 30.95 -13.12
CA GLY A 337 7.35 30.60 -12.32
C GLY A 337 6.47 29.58 -13.03
N PRO A 338 5.48 28.99 -12.32
CA PRO A 338 4.40 28.31 -13.04
C PRO A 338 3.86 29.27 -14.11
N ALA A 339 3.38 28.75 -15.25
CA ALA A 339 2.72 29.58 -16.26
C ALA A 339 1.78 30.57 -15.53
N GLU A 340 1.86 31.88 -15.84
CA GLU A 340 1.29 33.00 -15.07
C GLU A 340 -0.18 32.83 -14.62
N ASN A 341 -0.87 31.86 -15.19
CA ASN A 341 -2.27 31.48 -14.92
C ASN A 341 -2.48 30.45 -13.78
N LEU A 342 -1.46 29.77 -13.23
CA LEU A 342 -1.66 28.71 -12.22
C LEU A 342 -1.79 29.24 -10.80
N ASP A 343 -1.16 30.37 -10.48
CA ASP A 343 -1.14 30.92 -9.11
C ASP A 343 -2.53 31.36 -8.64
N THR A 344 -3.38 31.81 -9.57
CA THR A 344 -4.75 32.27 -9.31
C THR A 344 -5.77 31.13 -9.15
N ILE A 345 -5.42 29.89 -9.51
CA ILE A 345 -6.32 28.74 -9.44
C ILE A 345 -6.28 28.12 -8.03
N ASP A 346 -7.43 27.94 -7.38
CA ASP A 346 -7.52 27.22 -6.12
C ASP A 346 -7.49 25.70 -6.35
N ASP A 347 -6.47 25.02 -5.81
CA ASP A 347 -6.30 23.57 -5.92
C ASP A 347 -6.82 22.79 -4.71
N LYS A 348 -7.33 23.49 -3.68
CA LYS A 348 -7.89 22.86 -2.48
C LYS A 348 -9.30 22.33 -2.71
N THR A 349 -10.02 22.89 -3.68
CA THR A 349 -11.38 22.44 -4.03
C THR A 349 -11.36 21.12 -4.81
N ILE A 350 -12.36 20.26 -4.59
CA ILE A 350 -12.58 19.04 -5.38
C ILE A 350 -12.93 19.34 -6.85
N ARG A 351 -13.22 20.60 -7.18
CA ARG A 351 -13.47 21.09 -8.55
C ARG A 351 -12.21 21.62 -9.24
N PHE A 352 -11.02 21.48 -8.63
CA PHE A 352 -9.74 21.89 -9.23
C PHE A 352 -9.55 21.31 -10.63
N CYS A 353 -9.90 20.03 -10.79
CA CYS A 353 -9.92 19.35 -12.07
C CYS A 353 -11.13 18.40 -12.06
N ASP A 354 -11.93 18.45 -13.11
CA ASP A 354 -13.10 17.58 -13.32
C ASP A 354 -12.85 16.53 -14.42
N SER A 355 -11.60 16.45 -14.91
CA SER A 355 -11.27 15.73 -16.14
C SER A 355 -10.14 14.71 -15.93
N LEU A 356 -10.21 13.61 -16.68
CA LEU A 356 -9.20 12.57 -16.83
C LEU A 356 -8.57 12.71 -18.22
N PHE A 357 -7.24 12.68 -18.30
CA PHE A 357 -6.47 12.94 -19.53
C PHE A 357 -5.75 11.69 -20.00
N GLU A 358 -5.99 11.26 -21.23
CA GLU A 358 -5.31 10.11 -21.79
C GLU A 358 -3.81 10.36 -21.92
N ILE A 359 -2.98 9.42 -21.46
CA ILE A 359 -1.53 9.55 -21.51
C ILE A 359 -1.05 9.32 -22.96
N PRO A 360 -0.53 10.35 -23.66
CA PRO A 360 -0.27 10.27 -25.09
C PRO A 360 0.76 9.19 -25.47
N ALA A 361 1.80 9.03 -24.65
CA ALA A 361 2.88 8.06 -24.86
C ALA A 361 2.42 6.59 -24.73
N LEU A 362 1.22 6.34 -24.21
CA LEU A 362 0.65 5.00 -24.05
C LEU A 362 -0.42 4.68 -25.10
N LYS A 363 -0.73 5.62 -26.01
CA LYS A 363 -1.72 5.39 -27.08
C LYS A 363 -1.33 4.19 -27.94
N GLY A 364 -2.27 3.27 -28.14
CA GLY A 364 -2.06 2.04 -28.91
C GLY A 364 -1.37 0.92 -28.13
N ILE A 365 -0.95 1.14 -26.88
CA ILE A 365 -0.39 0.10 -26.01
C ILE A 365 -1.52 -0.46 -25.14
N LYS A 366 -1.75 -1.77 -25.23
CA LYS A 366 -2.77 -2.44 -24.42
C LYS A 366 -2.24 -2.73 -23.01
N VAL A 367 -2.74 -1.95 -22.04
CA VAL A 367 -2.37 -2.04 -20.62
C VAL A 367 -3.30 -2.98 -19.86
N SER A 368 -2.72 -3.87 -19.06
CA SER A 368 -3.43 -4.82 -18.19
C SER A 368 -3.52 -4.34 -16.74
N GLN A 369 -2.54 -3.56 -16.29
CA GLN A 369 -2.45 -3.08 -14.91
C GLN A 369 -1.82 -1.69 -14.83
N ILE A 370 -2.34 -0.88 -13.90
CA ILE A 370 -1.76 0.39 -13.46
C ILE A 370 -1.27 0.25 -12.01
N ALA A 371 -0.20 0.97 -11.65
CA ALA A 371 0.26 1.12 -10.27
C ALA A 371 0.85 2.52 -10.05
N ALA A 372 0.80 3.03 -8.82
CA ALA A 372 1.38 4.31 -8.46
C ALA A 372 2.18 4.21 -7.16
N GLY A 373 3.38 4.78 -7.14
CA GLY A 373 4.10 5.13 -5.92
C GLY A 373 3.66 6.51 -5.42
N SER A 374 4.39 7.10 -4.47
CA SER A 374 4.07 8.46 -4.00
C SER A 374 4.13 9.49 -5.13
N ARG A 375 5.21 9.46 -5.93
CA ARG A 375 5.49 10.44 -7.00
C ARG A 375 5.89 9.75 -8.31
N SER A 376 5.57 8.47 -8.45
CA SER A 376 5.88 7.66 -9.64
C SER A 376 4.66 6.87 -10.09
N SER A 377 4.65 6.50 -11.37
CA SER A 377 3.57 5.84 -12.07
C SER A 377 4.10 4.69 -12.90
N TYR A 378 3.30 3.64 -13.03
CA TYR A 378 3.68 2.41 -13.73
C TYR A 378 2.50 1.81 -14.48
N VAL A 379 2.83 1.12 -15.57
CA VAL A 379 1.90 0.23 -16.28
C VAL A 379 2.54 -1.12 -16.54
N ASN A 380 1.73 -2.18 -16.45
CA ASN A 380 2.02 -3.48 -17.02
C ASN A 380 1.18 -3.67 -18.28
N THR A 381 1.78 -4.13 -19.36
CA THR A 381 1.08 -4.40 -20.63
C THR A 381 0.53 -5.83 -20.66
N ASP A 382 -0.38 -6.14 -21.58
CA ASP A 382 -0.86 -7.52 -21.80
C ASP A 382 0.29 -8.48 -22.18
N ALA A 383 1.35 -7.95 -22.80
CA ALA A 383 2.56 -8.69 -23.16
C ALA A 383 3.51 -8.89 -21.95
N GLY A 384 3.21 -8.30 -20.79
CA GLY A 384 4.04 -8.35 -19.59
C GLY A 384 5.29 -7.47 -19.63
N ARG A 385 5.32 -6.46 -20.51
CA ARG A 385 6.29 -5.36 -20.45
C ARG A 385 5.86 -4.33 -19.42
N VAL A 386 6.82 -3.72 -18.74
CA VAL A 386 6.61 -2.70 -17.71
C VAL A 386 7.12 -1.36 -18.21
N LEU A 387 6.30 -0.30 -18.07
CA LEU A 387 6.74 1.07 -18.28
C LEU A 387 6.58 1.85 -16.97
N GLY A 388 7.60 2.63 -16.59
CA GLY A 388 7.60 3.48 -15.40
C GLY A 388 7.99 4.92 -15.73
N TRP A 389 7.43 5.88 -14.98
CA TRP A 389 7.75 7.30 -15.08
C TRP A 389 7.45 8.02 -13.76
N GLY A 390 7.87 9.27 -13.63
CA GLY A 390 7.81 10.07 -12.41
C GLY A 390 9.16 10.10 -11.68
N ALA A 391 9.08 10.15 -10.34
CA ALA A 391 10.21 10.24 -9.43
C ALA A 391 11.13 9.01 -9.48
N ASN A 392 12.44 9.25 -9.42
CA ASN A 392 13.50 8.25 -9.54
C ASN A 392 14.74 8.54 -8.66
N GLU A 393 14.61 9.41 -7.66
CA GLU A 393 15.71 9.85 -6.78
C GLU A 393 16.35 8.69 -5.98
N PHE A 394 15.57 7.63 -5.74
CA PHE A 394 16.02 6.41 -5.06
C PHE A 394 16.11 5.21 -6.00
N GLY A 395 16.01 5.44 -7.32
CA GLY A 395 15.98 4.38 -8.32
C GLY A 395 14.67 3.58 -8.32
N GLN A 396 13.59 4.14 -7.76
CA GLN A 396 12.31 3.45 -7.58
C GLN A 396 11.63 3.05 -8.90
N LEU A 397 12.04 3.63 -10.04
CA LEU A 397 11.56 3.19 -11.35
C LEU A 397 12.18 1.88 -11.83
N GLY A 398 13.32 1.44 -11.26
CA GLY A 398 13.97 0.20 -11.68
C GLY A 398 14.73 0.29 -13.02
N LEU A 399 15.04 1.50 -13.50
CA LEU A 399 15.69 1.72 -14.81
C LEU A 399 17.21 1.46 -14.79
N GLY A 400 17.74 1.11 -13.63
CA GLY A 400 19.14 0.78 -13.38
C GLY A 400 20.09 1.97 -13.26
N ASN A 401 21.31 1.68 -12.83
CA ASN A 401 22.30 2.68 -12.41
C ASN A 401 22.77 3.64 -13.53
N GLY A 402 22.50 3.31 -14.81
CA GLY A 402 22.82 4.19 -15.93
C GLY A 402 21.92 5.42 -16.03
N ILE A 403 20.75 5.42 -15.36
CA ILE A 403 19.85 6.56 -15.31
C ILE A 403 20.08 7.29 -13.98
N THR A 404 20.74 8.44 -14.07
CA THR A 404 21.05 9.32 -12.92
C THR A 404 20.04 10.45 -12.74
N LEU A 405 19.01 10.51 -13.59
CA LEU A 405 17.94 11.50 -13.48
C LEU A 405 17.05 11.19 -12.27
N ASP A 406 16.81 12.22 -11.48
CA ASP A 406 15.90 12.21 -10.33
C ASP A 406 14.43 12.04 -10.71
N ALA A 407 14.09 12.29 -11.98
CA ALA A 407 12.75 12.09 -12.50
C ALA A 407 12.78 11.77 -14.00
N VAL A 408 11.86 10.92 -14.42
CA VAL A 408 11.67 10.51 -15.82
C VAL A 408 10.25 10.87 -16.22
N THR A 409 10.08 11.83 -17.11
CA THR A 409 8.76 12.45 -17.37
C THR A 409 7.92 11.72 -18.43
N ILE A 410 8.47 10.67 -19.04
CA ILE A 410 7.86 9.92 -20.14
C ILE A 410 7.89 8.43 -19.77
N PRO A 411 6.80 7.67 -19.99
CA PRO A 411 6.77 6.23 -19.79
C PRO A 411 7.99 5.53 -20.43
N THR A 412 8.84 4.95 -19.60
CA THR A 412 10.11 4.32 -20.02
C THR A 412 10.14 2.87 -19.59
N GLU A 413 10.63 1.99 -20.46
CA GLU A 413 10.61 0.56 -20.20
C GLU A 413 11.57 0.13 -19.09
N VAL A 414 11.05 -0.67 -18.15
CA VAL A 414 11.80 -1.31 -17.08
C VAL A 414 12.24 -2.69 -17.58
N ILE A 415 13.54 -2.85 -17.80
CA ILE A 415 14.12 -4.08 -18.34
C ILE A 415 14.40 -5.08 -17.20
N LEU A 416 13.42 -5.93 -16.90
CA LEU A 416 13.51 -6.94 -15.81
C LEU A 416 14.56 -8.04 -16.08
N THR A 417 15.01 -8.19 -17.33
CA THR A 417 16.04 -9.16 -17.73
C THR A 417 17.46 -8.65 -17.61
N ARG A 418 17.69 -7.39 -17.22
CA ARG A 418 19.01 -6.73 -17.26
C ARG A 418 20.12 -7.50 -16.55
N ASN A 419 19.79 -8.18 -15.45
CA ASN A 419 20.75 -8.92 -14.62
C ASN A 419 20.62 -10.44 -14.78
N LEU A 420 19.95 -10.92 -15.83
CA LEU A 420 19.75 -12.33 -16.12
C LEU A 420 20.61 -12.78 -17.30
N ALA A 421 20.76 -14.10 -17.48
CA ALA A 421 21.42 -14.65 -18.66
C ALA A 421 20.64 -14.31 -19.94
N LEU A 422 21.34 -14.24 -21.08
CA LEU A 422 20.78 -13.76 -22.35
C LEU A 422 19.65 -14.64 -22.92
N ASP A 423 19.64 -15.93 -22.59
CA ASP A 423 18.61 -16.89 -23.01
C ASP A 423 17.33 -16.81 -22.17
N VAL A 424 17.36 -16.06 -21.07
CA VAL A 424 16.26 -15.96 -20.12
C VAL A 424 15.25 -14.92 -20.58
N LYS A 425 13.99 -15.36 -20.73
CA LYS A 425 12.86 -14.48 -20.96
C LYS A 425 12.20 -14.13 -19.64
N SER A 426 11.63 -12.94 -19.56
CA SER A 426 10.84 -12.51 -18.41
C SER A 426 9.55 -11.83 -18.82
N LYS A 427 8.49 -12.10 -18.07
CA LYS A 427 7.17 -11.49 -18.22
C LYS A 427 6.72 -10.95 -16.87
N CYS A 428 6.38 -9.67 -16.80
CA CYS A 428 5.79 -9.12 -15.59
C CYS A 428 4.33 -9.58 -15.44
N LEU A 429 4.02 -10.15 -14.28
CA LEU A 429 2.68 -10.59 -13.88
C LEU A 429 1.96 -9.56 -13.00
N GLY A 430 2.72 -8.73 -12.28
CA GLY A 430 2.13 -7.77 -11.35
C GLY A 430 3.09 -6.69 -10.91
N ILE A 431 2.57 -5.49 -10.67
CA ILE A 431 3.29 -4.35 -10.09
C ILE A 431 2.60 -3.92 -8.80
N SER A 432 3.38 -3.71 -7.74
CA SER A 432 2.93 -3.06 -6.51
C SER A 432 3.91 -1.96 -6.14
N ALA A 433 3.41 -0.74 -5.95
CA ALA A 433 4.23 0.41 -5.58
C ALA A 433 3.63 1.13 -4.36
N GLY A 434 4.49 1.72 -3.55
CA GLY A 434 4.08 2.47 -2.37
C GLY A 434 5.26 3.29 -1.85
N GLY A 435 5.05 4.58 -1.62
CA GLY A 435 6.15 5.44 -1.19
C GLY A 435 7.19 5.58 -2.31
N ASP A 436 8.44 5.33 -1.95
CA ASP A 436 9.58 5.23 -2.86
C ASP A 436 10.02 3.75 -3.05
N LEU A 437 9.14 2.77 -2.82
CA LEU A 437 9.37 1.34 -3.08
C LEU A 437 8.51 0.84 -4.24
N THR A 438 9.09 -0.02 -5.07
CA THR A 438 8.37 -0.70 -6.15
C THR A 438 8.73 -2.18 -6.16
N PHE A 439 7.72 -3.02 -6.39
CA PHE A 439 7.87 -4.46 -6.56
C PHE A 439 7.29 -4.91 -7.90
N PHE A 440 7.99 -5.85 -8.52
CA PHE A 440 7.57 -6.52 -9.74
C PHE A 440 7.49 -8.02 -9.48
N VAL A 441 6.32 -8.62 -9.72
CA VAL A 441 6.18 -10.07 -9.81
C VAL A 441 6.49 -10.46 -11.24
N ALA A 442 7.56 -11.22 -11.44
CA ALA A 442 8.10 -11.55 -12.75
C ALA A 442 8.15 -13.06 -12.94
N GLU A 443 7.51 -13.54 -13.99
CA GLU A 443 7.79 -14.87 -14.53
C GLU A 443 9.15 -14.87 -15.23
N ARG A 444 9.90 -15.94 -15.04
CA ARG A 444 11.20 -16.17 -15.67
C ARG A 444 11.23 -17.55 -16.30
N THR A 445 11.48 -17.60 -17.59
CA THR A 445 11.60 -18.83 -18.39
C THR A 445 13.01 -18.91 -18.98
N GLY A 446 13.69 -20.02 -18.74
CA GLY A 446 15.03 -20.29 -19.28
C GLY A 446 15.00 -21.33 -20.40
N SER A 447 16.16 -21.93 -20.67
CA SER A 447 16.33 -23.04 -21.61
C SER A 447 15.81 -24.39 -21.09
N ASP A 448 15.68 -24.56 -19.78
CA ASP A 448 14.99 -25.68 -19.13
C ASP A 448 13.46 -25.43 -19.13
N PRO A 449 12.60 -26.45 -19.33
CA PRO A 449 11.13 -26.31 -19.24
C PRO A 449 10.61 -25.75 -17.91
N SER A 450 11.46 -25.67 -16.88
CA SER A 450 11.13 -25.08 -15.58
C SER A 450 11.00 -23.55 -15.65
N TYR A 451 9.86 -23.02 -15.24
CA TYR A 451 9.64 -21.59 -15.06
C TYR A 451 9.58 -21.22 -13.57
N TYR A 452 10.01 -20.00 -13.25
CA TYR A 452 10.07 -19.49 -11.88
C TYR A 452 9.30 -18.18 -11.77
N ILE A 453 8.74 -17.93 -10.60
CA ILE A 453 8.20 -16.61 -10.25
C ILE A 453 9.15 -15.93 -9.27
N ASP A 454 9.65 -14.77 -9.67
CA ASP A 454 10.53 -13.94 -8.88
C ASP A 454 9.78 -12.69 -8.42
N VAL A 455 10.02 -12.27 -7.17
CA VAL A 455 9.60 -10.97 -6.69
C VAL A 455 10.82 -10.07 -6.73
N LEU A 456 10.79 -9.06 -7.60
CA LEU A 456 11.86 -8.09 -7.74
C LEU A 456 11.47 -6.80 -7.01
N SER A 457 12.44 -6.08 -6.45
CA SER A 457 12.22 -4.80 -5.77
C SER A 457 13.27 -3.76 -6.14
N CYS A 458 12.88 -2.49 -6.15
CA CYS A 458 13.77 -1.34 -6.34
C CYS A 458 13.26 -0.13 -5.55
N GLY A 459 14.09 0.91 -5.46
CA GLY A 459 13.78 2.13 -4.72
C GLY A 459 14.49 2.26 -3.38
N ASN A 460 13.83 2.88 -2.40
CA ASN A 460 14.43 3.27 -1.14
C ASN A 460 14.43 2.15 -0.08
N GLY A 461 15.57 1.46 0.06
CA GLY A 461 15.75 0.32 0.96
C GLY A 461 16.32 0.63 2.34
N GLN A 462 16.37 1.90 2.76
CA GLN A 462 17.10 2.36 3.94
C GLN A 462 16.59 1.74 5.26
N TRP A 463 15.36 1.22 5.28
CA TRP A 463 14.74 0.52 6.41
C TRP A 463 14.47 -0.95 6.11
N GLY A 464 15.11 -1.49 5.07
CA GLY A 464 14.99 -2.89 4.70
C GLY A 464 13.76 -3.21 3.84
N GLY A 465 13.00 -2.19 3.42
CA GLY A 465 11.76 -2.35 2.64
C GLY A 465 11.93 -3.09 1.30
N LEU A 466 13.15 -3.14 0.74
CA LEU A 466 13.44 -3.92 -0.46
C LEU A 466 13.38 -5.45 -0.22
N GLY A 467 13.53 -5.92 1.02
CA GLY A 467 13.49 -7.34 1.34
C GLY A 467 14.69 -8.15 0.78
N ALA A 468 15.78 -7.48 0.40
CA ALA A 468 16.99 -8.08 -0.20
C ALA A 468 18.05 -8.50 0.84
N ASN A 469 17.72 -8.51 2.13
CA ASN A 469 18.62 -8.72 3.27
C ASN A 469 19.76 -7.69 3.35
N LEU A 470 19.47 -6.46 2.95
CA LEU A 470 20.37 -5.30 2.98
C LEU A 470 19.58 -4.04 3.36
N TYR A 471 20.28 -3.05 3.91
CA TYR A 471 19.78 -1.69 4.11
C TYR A 471 20.53 -0.78 3.13
N THR A 472 19.87 -0.36 2.05
CA THR A 472 20.46 0.48 0.99
C THR A 472 19.63 1.73 0.79
N THR A 473 20.25 2.90 0.71
CA THR A 473 19.51 4.16 0.54
C THR A 473 18.85 4.29 -0.83
N SER A 474 19.40 3.64 -1.86
CA SER A 474 18.89 3.67 -3.22
C SER A 474 19.21 2.35 -3.91
N GLN A 475 18.28 1.87 -4.72
CA GLN A 475 18.41 0.62 -5.48
C GLN A 475 17.76 0.80 -6.85
N ALA A 476 18.52 1.27 -7.84
CA ALA A 476 18.00 1.52 -9.18
C ALA A 476 17.85 0.27 -10.06
N ASN A 477 18.66 -0.77 -9.80
CA ASN A 477 18.49 -2.06 -10.47
C ASN A 477 17.51 -2.93 -9.66
N PRO A 478 16.44 -3.49 -10.25
CA PRO A 478 15.58 -4.44 -9.56
C PRO A 478 16.37 -5.62 -9.01
N VAL A 479 16.20 -5.91 -7.71
CA VAL A 479 16.86 -7.01 -6.99
C VAL A 479 15.84 -8.04 -6.54
N ARG A 480 16.24 -9.31 -6.45
CA ARG A 480 15.37 -10.38 -5.95
C ARG A 480 15.10 -10.18 -4.46
N VAL A 481 13.83 -10.18 -4.08
CA VAL A 481 13.40 -10.25 -2.69
C VAL A 481 13.76 -11.65 -2.16
N LYS A 482 14.53 -11.70 -1.08
CA LYS A 482 15.05 -12.97 -0.54
C LYS A 482 13.93 -13.82 0.05
N ASN A 483 14.14 -15.13 0.01
CA ASN A 483 13.27 -16.15 0.62
C ASN A 483 11.84 -16.24 0.06
N VAL A 484 11.48 -15.42 -0.93
CA VAL A 484 10.16 -15.43 -1.59
C VAL A 484 10.24 -15.51 -3.11
N SER A 485 11.42 -15.24 -3.69
CA SER A 485 11.65 -15.35 -5.14
C SER A 485 12.12 -16.75 -5.52
N GLY A 486 11.50 -17.34 -6.55
CA GLY A 486 11.83 -18.65 -7.08
C GLY A 486 11.36 -19.80 -6.21
N LEU A 487 10.37 -19.57 -5.33
CA LEU A 487 9.80 -20.62 -4.50
C LEU A 487 9.02 -21.62 -5.36
N LEU A 488 9.22 -22.89 -5.08
CA LEU A 488 8.49 -24.01 -5.69
C LEU A 488 7.75 -24.78 -4.60
N GLU A 489 6.56 -25.26 -4.93
CA GLU A 489 5.79 -26.20 -4.13
C GLU A 489 5.43 -27.42 -4.96
N TYR A 490 5.16 -28.55 -4.29
CA TYR A 490 4.63 -29.72 -4.95
C TYR A 490 3.11 -29.56 -5.14
N ASP A 491 2.66 -29.61 -6.38
CA ASP A 491 1.25 -29.57 -6.74
C ASP A 491 0.71 -31.00 -6.86
N GLU A 492 -0.21 -31.36 -5.97
CA GLU A 492 -0.82 -32.69 -5.95
C GLU A 492 -1.64 -32.98 -7.22
N LYS A 493 -2.21 -31.96 -7.88
CA LYS A 493 -3.04 -32.15 -9.08
C LYS A 493 -2.21 -32.49 -10.30
N THR A 494 -1.08 -31.82 -10.47
CA THR A 494 -0.16 -32.02 -11.60
C THR A 494 0.95 -33.02 -11.28
N GLN A 495 1.04 -33.47 -10.02
CA GLN A 495 2.08 -34.37 -9.50
C GLN A 495 3.51 -33.87 -9.76
N GLY A 496 3.71 -32.55 -9.79
CA GLY A 496 4.96 -31.91 -10.15
C GLY A 496 5.30 -30.71 -9.27
N LEU A 497 6.52 -30.18 -9.43
CA LEU A 497 6.90 -28.91 -8.81
C LEU A 497 6.32 -27.76 -9.63
N ALA A 498 5.61 -26.86 -8.97
CA ALA A 498 5.06 -25.64 -9.56
C ALA A 498 5.52 -24.41 -8.75
N PRO A 499 5.76 -23.27 -9.39
CA PRO A 499 6.16 -22.07 -8.65
C PRO A 499 5.01 -21.51 -7.82
N ILE A 500 5.35 -21.00 -6.64
CA ILE A 500 4.40 -20.29 -5.76
C ILE A 500 4.24 -18.87 -6.31
N VAL A 501 3.02 -18.52 -6.67
CA VAL A 501 2.69 -17.18 -7.16
C VAL A 501 2.29 -16.31 -5.96
N PRO A 502 2.88 -15.12 -5.78
CA PRO A 502 2.34 -14.11 -4.88
C PRO A 502 0.88 -13.82 -5.20
N GLU A 503 0.00 -13.96 -4.21
CA GLU A 503 -1.40 -13.56 -4.37
C GLU A 503 -1.53 -12.04 -4.38
N ALA A 504 -0.85 -11.38 -3.44
CA ALA A 504 -0.93 -9.95 -3.26
C ALA A 504 0.33 -9.41 -2.56
N ILE A 505 0.76 -8.23 -2.99
CA ILE A 505 1.79 -7.44 -2.29
C ILE A 505 1.17 -6.08 -1.98
N SER A 506 1.09 -5.74 -0.70
CA SER A 506 0.72 -4.41 -0.23
C SER A 506 1.97 -3.68 0.23
N VAL A 507 2.19 -2.47 -0.30
CA VAL A 507 3.40 -1.68 -0.08
C VAL A 507 2.99 -0.40 0.61
N SER A 508 3.54 -0.18 1.80
CA SER A 508 3.26 1.02 2.57
C SER A 508 3.98 2.23 1.98
N PRO A 509 3.33 3.41 1.98
CA PRO A 509 3.99 4.66 1.68
C PRO A 509 5.18 5.01 2.59
N THR A 510 5.27 4.40 3.77
CA THR A 510 6.36 4.63 4.72
C THR A 510 7.49 3.60 4.61
N GLY A 511 7.39 2.60 3.74
CA GLY A 511 8.52 1.70 3.45
C GLY A 511 8.51 0.32 4.13
N HIS A 512 7.35 -0.17 4.54
CA HIS A 512 7.15 -1.58 4.90
C HIS A 512 6.27 -2.29 3.87
N ALA A 513 6.32 -3.61 3.82
CA ALA A 513 5.55 -4.39 2.86
C ALA A 513 4.96 -5.65 3.51
N LEU A 514 3.80 -6.05 2.98
CA LEU A 514 3.09 -7.27 3.31
C LEU A 514 2.95 -8.10 2.04
N LEU A 515 3.32 -9.38 2.10
CA LEU A 515 3.18 -10.35 1.01
C LEU A 515 2.26 -11.48 1.44
N THR A 516 1.22 -11.71 0.65
CA THR A 516 0.38 -12.90 0.76
C THR A 516 0.83 -13.92 -0.27
N LEU A 517 1.22 -15.11 0.16
CA LEU A 517 1.55 -16.23 -0.74
C LEU A 517 0.32 -17.10 -0.98
N ASP A 518 0.06 -17.48 -2.23
CA ASP A 518 -1.05 -18.39 -2.53
C ASP A 518 -0.67 -19.85 -2.26
N THR A 519 -0.64 -20.22 -0.97
CA THR A 519 -0.43 -21.61 -0.54
C THR A 519 -1.72 -22.42 -0.49
N LEU A 520 -2.89 -21.81 -0.78
CA LEU A 520 -4.20 -22.45 -0.68
C LEU A 520 -4.60 -23.25 -1.92
N SER A 521 -4.28 -22.76 -3.12
CA SER A 521 -4.80 -23.33 -4.38
C SER A 521 -4.29 -24.75 -4.66
N ARG A 522 -3.20 -25.14 -3.98
CA ARG A 522 -2.48 -26.40 -4.18
C ARG A 522 -2.27 -27.22 -2.92
N ALA A 523 -2.83 -26.79 -1.79
CA ALA A 523 -2.70 -27.55 -0.56
C ALA A 523 -3.66 -28.74 -0.51
N GLY A 524 -3.16 -29.88 -0.03
CA GLY A 524 -3.96 -31.07 0.23
C GLY A 524 -4.99 -30.88 1.37
N PRO A 525 -5.76 -31.93 1.70
CA PRO A 525 -6.82 -31.84 2.70
C PRO A 525 -6.30 -31.36 4.06
N GLY A 526 -6.82 -30.24 4.57
CA GLY A 526 -6.54 -29.74 5.93
C GLY A 526 -5.78 -28.41 6.03
N PHE A 527 -5.33 -27.83 4.93
CA PHE A 527 -4.73 -26.49 4.94
C PHE A 527 -5.79 -25.39 4.74
N THR A 528 -5.81 -24.42 5.65
CA THR A 528 -6.89 -23.43 5.76
C THR A 528 -6.35 -22.00 5.84
N GLY A 529 -5.42 -21.61 4.97
CA GLY A 529 -5.14 -20.19 4.76
C GLY A 529 -3.90 -19.90 3.94
N ARG A 530 -3.73 -18.63 3.56
CA ARG A 530 -2.56 -18.09 2.85
C ARG A 530 -1.55 -17.53 3.84
N ASP A 531 -0.27 -17.81 3.64
CA ASP A 531 0.78 -17.28 4.51
C ASP A 531 0.96 -15.76 4.30
N LEU A 532 1.06 -15.02 5.41
CA LEU A 532 1.37 -13.59 5.43
C LEU A 532 2.82 -13.35 5.87
N LEU A 533 3.61 -12.73 5.00
CA LEU A 533 4.98 -12.31 5.28
C LEU A 533 5.07 -10.79 5.39
N VAL A 534 5.97 -10.31 6.24
CA VAL A 534 6.14 -8.89 6.57
C VAL A 534 7.62 -8.51 6.61
N TRP A 535 7.98 -7.31 6.15
CA TRP A 535 9.32 -6.73 6.28
C TRP A 535 9.34 -5.22 6.03
N GLY A 536 10.49 -4.59 6.25
CA GLY A 536 10.74 -3.16 6.06
C GLY A 536 10.67 -2.36 7.37
N LEU A 537 10.23 -1.09 7.26
CA LEU A 537 10.13 -0.15 8.38
C LEU A 537 9.28 -0.72 9.52
N ASN A 538 9.73 -0.57 10.77
CA ASN A 538 9.01 -1.10 11.94
C ASN A 538 9.03 -0.20 13.19
N TYR A 539 9.22 1.12 13.07
CA TYR A 539 9.33 2.02 14.23
C TYR A 539 8.06 2.16 15.07
N ASP A 540 6.89 1.99 14.47
CA ASP A 540 5.58 2.06 15.12
C ASP A 540 4.93 0.67 15.20
N PHE A 541 5.72 -0.41 15.17
CA PHE A 541 5.24 -1.80 15.16
C PHE A 541 4.46 -2.20 13.89
N GLN A 542 4.75 -1.58 12.75
CA GLN A 542 4.14 -1.88 11.45
C GLN A 542 4.19 -3.37 11.06
N LEU A 543 5.17 -4.12 11.58
CA LEU A 543 5.36 -5.55 11.28
C LEU A 543 4.64 -6.47 12.27
N GLY A 544 4.03 -5.96 13.34
CA GLY A 544 3.24 -6.77 14.27
C GLY A 544 4.06 -7.79 15.07
N THR A 545 5.38 -7.60 15.17
CA THR A 545 6.29 -8.56 15.81
C THR A 545 6.46 -8.34 17.32
N GLY A 546 5.77 -7.35 17.90
CA GLY A 546 6.01 -6.90 19.27
C GLY A 546 7.33 -6.16 19.48
N LYS A 547 8.13 -5.97 18.42
CA LYS A 547 9.43 -5.31 18.45
C LYS A 547 9.42 -4.14 17.47
N ARG A 548 10.23 -3.11 17.73
CA ARG A 548 10.40 -1.94 16.85
C ARG A 548 11.55 -2.06 15.84
N LYS A 549 12.06 -3.27 15.64
CA LYS A 549 13.21 -3.54 14.77
C LYS A 549 12.73 -3.72 13.33
N SER A 550 13.21 -2.86 12.43
CA SER A 550 13.00 -3.02 10.99
C SER A 550 13.64 -4.32 10.49
N LEU A 551 13.04 -4.94 9.47
CA LEU A 551 13.50 -6.21 8.92
C LEU A 551 13.90 -6.04 7.45
N PRO A 552 15.12 -6.45 7.05
CA PRO A 552 15.59 -6.29 5.68
C PRO A 552 15.23 -7.46 4.76
N ALA A 553 14.52 -8.45 5.27
CA ALA A 553 14.09 -9.63 4.53
C ALA A 553 12.69 -10.05 4.99
N PRO A 554 11.87 -10.64 4.10
CA PRO A 554 10.55 -11.17 4.45
C PRO A 554 10.64 -12.15 5.62
N ALA A 555 9.78 -11.95 6.62
CA ALA A 555 9.61 -12.83 7.76
C ALA A 555 8.15 -13.27 7.88
N VAL A 556 7.93 -14.51 8.30
CA VAL A 556 6.58 -15.02 8.59
C VAL A 556 6.04 -14.30 9.82
N LEU A 557 4.82 -13.76 9.71
CA LEU A 557 4.13 -13.18 10.85
C LEU A 557 3.58 -14.30 11.73
N ASN A 558 3.82 -14.21 13.03
CA ASN A 558 3.27 -15.14 14.01
C ASN A 558 2.14 -14.47 14.77
N ARG A 559 1.17 -15.28 15.18
CA ARG A 559 0.06 -14.84 16.03
C ARG A 559 0.53 -14.69 17.49
N PRO A 560 -0.03 -13.75 18.27
CA PRO A 560 0.17 -13.67 19.72
C PRO A 560 -0.15 -14.99 20.43
N GLU A 561 -1.24 -15.64 20.04
CA GLU A 561 -1.68 -16.94 20.56
C GLU A 561 -0.86 -18.13 20.05
N GLY A 562 0.14 -17.88 19.21
CA GLY A 562 1.04 -18.89 18.66
C GLY A 562 0.66 -19.41 17.27
N GLY A 563 1.69 -19.91 16.58
CA GLY A 563 1.59 -20.37 15.19
C GLY A 563 1.63 -19.23 14.17
N ARG A 564 1.62 -19.61 12.89
CA ARG A 564 1.68 -18.68 11.76
C ARG A 564 0.38 -17.90 11.63
N PHE A 565 0.48 -16.64 11.22
CA PHE A 565 -0.65 -15.82 10.82
C PHE A 565 -1.07 -16.21 9.40
N LEU A 566 -2.28 -16.79 9.27
CA LEU A 566 -2.81 -17.28 8.00
C LEU A 566 -4.06 -16.48 7.63
N LEU A 567 -4.11 -16.00 6.38
CA LEU A 567 -5.29 -15.35 5.84
C LEU A 567 -6.34 -16.39 5.42
N ALA A 568 -7.54 -16.25 5.93
CA ALA A 568 -8.62 -17.21 5.76
C ALA A 568 -9.62 -16.83 4.64
N ARG A 569 -10.36 -17.83 4.17
CA ARG A 569 -11.55 -17.70 3.32
C ARG A 569 -12.75 -18.33 4.03
N LYS A 570 -13.93 -17.73 3.89
CA LYS A 570 -15.17 -18.22 4.53
C LYS A 570 -16.38 -17.94 3.65
N THR A 571 -17.44 -18.71 3.85
CA THR A 571 -18.78 -18.35 3.39
C THR A 571 -19.64 -18.04 4.61
N THR A 572 -20.20 -16.84 4.69
CA THR A 572 -20.94 -16.40 5.89
C THR A 572 -21.99 -15.34 5.56
N ALA A 573 -22.78 -14.96 6.58
CA ALA A 573 -23.63 -13.79 6.51
C ALA A 573 -22.80 -12.50 6.65
N VAL A 574 -23.05 -11.55 5.76
CA VAL A 574 -22.38 -10.25 5.73
C VAL A 574 -23.40 -9.16 6.03
N LYS A 575 -23.02 -8.25 6.94
CA LYS A 575 -23.74 -7.01 7.23
C LYS A 575 -23.11 -5.85 6.45
N ASP A 576 -23.91 -4.83 6.19
CA ASP A 576 -23.43 -3.51 5.79
C ASP A 576 -22.86 -2.75 7.01
N MET A 577 -22.21 -1.61 6.76
CA MET A 577 -21.63 -0.77 7.82
C MET A 577 -22.70 -0.11 8.72
N ALA A 578 -23.97 -0.11 8.31
CA ALA A 578 -25.10 0.32 9.14
C ALA A 578 -25.65 -0.81 10.03
N GLY A 579 -25.09 -2.03 9.94
CA GLY A 579 -25.46 -3.19 10.75
C GLY A 579 -26.59 -4.05 10.17
N ASN A 580 -27.13 -3.71 9.00
CA ASN A 580 -28.19 -4.51 8.38
C ASN A 580 -27.59 -5.67 7.60
N VAL A 581 -28.24 -6.83 7.65
CA VAL A 581 -27.81 -8.00 6.87
C VAL A 581 -27.95 -7.71 5.38
N TRP A 582 -26.83 -7.75 4.64
CA TRP A 582 -26.81 -7.60 3.19
C TRP A 582 -27.14 -8.93 2.51
N ARG A 583 -26.44 -10.02 2.87
CA ARG A 583 -26.67 -11.36 2.31
C ARG A 583 -26.14 -12.45 3.25
N LYS A 584 -26.83 -13.60 3.31
CA LYS A 584 -26.54 -14.69 4.28
C LYS A 584 -25.46 -15.69 3.87
N LYS A 585 -25.16 -15.81 2.57
CA LYS A 585 -24.17 -16.74 2.02
C LYS A 585 -23.30 -15.99 1.02
N VAL A 586 -22.24 -15.36 1.52
CA VAL A 586 -21.28 -14.58 0.74
C VAL A 586 -19.90 -15.18 0.92
N GLY A 587 -19.20 -15.43 -0.19
CA GLY A 587 -17.79 -15.77 -0.16
C GLY A 587 -16.97 -14.55 0.22
N VAL A 588 -16.18 -14.66 1.28
CA VAL A 588 -15.31 -13.60 1.79
C VAL A 588 -13.91 -14.13 2.01
N GLU A 589 -12.92 -13.26 1.87
CA GLU A 589 -11.52 -13.58 2.11
C GLU A 589 -10.80 -12.47 2.87
N GLN A 590 -9.82 -12.84 3.68
CA GLN A 590 -8.98 -11.85 4.35
C GLN A 590 -7.98 -11.24 3.37
N CYS A 591 -7.85 -9.91 3.40
CA CYS A 591 -6.91 -9.14 2.61
C CYS A 591 -6.06 -8.27 3.54
N ALA A 592 -4.73 -8.33 3.38
CA ALA A 592 -3.79 -7.53 4.15
C ALA A 592 -3.43 -6.24 3.39
N ILE A 593 -3.45 -5.10 4.08
CA ILE A 593 -3.07 -3.79 3.56
C ILE A 593 -2.05 -3.11 4.48
N ALA A 594 -1.03 -2.53 3.87
CA ALA A 594 0.03 -1.77 4.52
C ALA A 594 -0.30 -0.27 4.43
N GLY A 595 -0.59 0.36 5.57
CA GLY A 595 -0.93 1.78 5.66
C GLY A 595 0.25 2.65 6.07
N TYR A 596 -0.02 3.89 6.48
CA TYR A 596 0.99 4.81 7.00
C TYR A 596 1.32 4.47 8.45
N GLY A 597 2.44 3.80 8.67
CA GLY A 597 2.85 3.43 10.02
C GLY A 597 1.97 2.35 10.69
N ASN A 598 1.10 1.69 9.93
CA ASN A 598 0.24 0.62 10.42
C ASN A 598 -0.04 -0.42 9.35
N SER A 599 -0.64 -1.53 9.76
CA SER A 599 -1.08 -2.62 8.89
C SER A 599 -2.42 -3.13 9.36
N PHE A 600 -3.22 -3.60 8.40
CA PHE A 600 -4.60 -4.00 8.64
C PHE A 600 -4.96 -5.22 7.81
N VAL A 601 -5.74 -6.13 8.37
CA VAL A 601 -6.36 -7.26 7.67
C VAL A 601 -7.87 -7.12 7.80
N TYR A 602 -8.56 -7.10 6.66
CA TYR A 602 -10.01 -6.98 6.62
C TYR A 602 -10.62 -8.09 5.76
N TRP A 603 -11.91 -8.36 5.98
CA TRP A 603 -12.67 -9.28 5.15
C TRP A 603 -13.15 -8.57 3.89
N ARG A 604 -12.73 -9.07 2.73
CA ARG A 604 -13.13 -8.61 1.40
C ARG A 604 -14.17 -9.55 0.80
N ILE A 605 -15.18 -8.98 0.13
CA ILE A 605 -16.16 -9.74 -0.63
C ILE A 605 -15.53 -10.31 -1.90
N ILE A 606 -15.63 -11.63 -2.09
CA ILE A 606 -15.26 -12.30 -3.32
C ILE A 606 -16.42 -12.11 -4.31
N ARG A 607 -16.19 -11.41 -5.41
CA ARG A 607 -17.20 -11.29 -6.48
C ARG A 607 -17.23 -12.58 -7.27
N SER A 608 -18.41 -13.19 -7.32
CA SER A 608 -18.72 -14.40 -8.11
C SER A 608 -18.87 -14.09 -9.58
#